data_AF-A0A964JBV9-F1
#
_entry.id   AF-A0A964JBV9-F1
#
_cell.length_a   1.000
_cell.length_b   1.000
_cell.length_c   1.000
_cell.angle_alpha   90.00
_cell.angle_beta   90.00
_cell.angle_gamma   90.00
#
_symmetry.space_group_name_H-M   'P 1'
#
loop_
_entity.id
_entity.type
_entity.pdbx_description
1 polymer ?
#
loop_
_entity_poly.entity_id
_entity_poly.type
_entity_poly.pdbx_seq_one_letter_code
_entity_poly.pdbx_strand_id
1 'polypeptide(L)'
;MFKVSVLALFVLLTGLGAALAADLKGMISAVSEATRTITVDGVAIVVPPGISMNTFALGQNVSVTYTTANGVNTMAPVTKAAK
;
A
#
# COMPACT_ATOMS: atom_id res chain seq x y z
N MET A 1 -24.38 17.17 -34.24
CA MET A 1 -23.51 15.98 -34.14
C MET A 1 -22.36 16.31 -33.20
N PHE A 2 -22.56 16.13 -31.88
CA PHE A 2 -21.55 16.40 -30.85
C PHE A 2 -21.10 15.08 -30.24
N LYS A 3 -19.85 14.72 -30.47
CA LYS A 3 -19.17 13.55 -29.87
C LYS A 3 -18.82 13.90 -28.43
N VAL A 4 -19.59 13.39 -27.47
CA VAL A 4 -19.20 13.42 -26.05
C VAL A 4 -18.31 12.21 -25.81
N SER A 5 -17.01 12.49 -25.75
CA SER A 5 -15.98 11.52 -25.36
C SER A 5 -16.25 11.01 -23.95
N VAL A 6 -16.28 9.68 -23.84
CA VAL A 6 -16.16 8.93 -22.59
C VAL A 6 -14.93 9.42 -21.82
N LEU A 7 -15.12 9.93 -20.61
CA LEU A 7 -14.06 9.97 -19.62
C LEU A 7 -14.63 9.87 -18.21
N ALA A 8 -14.28 8.77 -17.55
CA ALA A 8 -14.34 8.52 -16.11
C ALA A 8 -15.72 8.53 -15.44
N LEU A 9 -16.46 7.47 -15.74
CA LEU A 9 -17.17 6.62 -14.79
C LEU A 9 -16.93 6.97 -13.29
N PHE A 10 -17.79 7.82 -12.72
CA PHE A 10 -17.95 7.96 -11.27
C PHE A 10 -18.73 6.73 -10.77
N VAL A 11 -18.04 5.59 -10.57
CA VAL A 11 -18.65 4.46 -9.85
C VAL A 11 -18.75 4.84 -8.39
N LEU A 12 -19.99 5.07 -7.97
CA LEU A 12 -20.47 4.97 -6.60
C LEU A 12 -19.84 3.78 -5.88
N LEU A 13 -18.94 4.02 -4.92
CA LEU A 13 -18.51 3.00 -3.96
C LEU A 13 -18.72 3.52 -2.53
N THR A 14 -19.96 3.95 -2.26
CA THR A 14 -20.42 4.18 -0.89
C THR A 14 -20.75 2.85 -0.23
N GLY A 15 -19.83 2.40 0.63
CA GLY A 15 -20.16 1.64 1.83
C GLY A 15 -20.28 0.14 1.70
N LEU A 16 -19.22 -0.57 2.11
CA LEU A 16 -19.21 -1.64 3.13
C LEU A 16 -17.85 -2.38 3.04
N GLY A 17 -16.89 -1.95 3.86
CA GLY A 17 -15.75 -2.79 4.26
C GLY A 17 -14.66 -3.13 3.23
N ALA A 18 -14.66 -2.58 2.02
CA ALA A 18 -13.54 -2.76 1.11
C ALA A 18 -12.33 -1.96 1.63
N ALA A 19 -11.37 -2.66 2.24
CA ALA A 19 -10.06 -2.09 2.51
C ALA A 19 -9.48 -1.64 1.17
N LEU A 20 -9.35 -0.33 0.98
CA LEU A 20 -8.78 0.25 -0.23
C LEU A 20 -7.31 -0.14 -0.26
N ALA A 21 -6.94 -1.00 -1.21
CA ALA A 21 -5.56 -1.27 -1.52
C ALA A 21 -5.00 -0.06 -2.30
N ALA A 22 -3.93 0.53 -1.79
CA ALA A 22 -3.23 1.64 -2.39
C ALA A 22 -1.79 1.24 -2.68
N ASP A 23 -1.30 1.62 -3.86
CA ASP A 23 0.10 1.43 -4.25
C ASP A 23 0.90 2.67 -3.91
N LEU A 24 1.93 2.50 -3.09
CA LEU A 24 2.91 3.54 -2.76
C LEU A 24 4.25 3.19 -3.38
N LYS A 25 4.80 4.12 -4.14
CA LYS A 25 6.17 4.05 -4.65
C LYS A 25 6.97 5.15 -4.02
N GLY A 26 8.05 4.81 -3.33
CA GLY A 26 8.85 5.81 -2.64
C GLY A 26 10.06 5.23 -1.93
N MET A 27 10.82 6.13 -1.31
CA MET A 27 12.02 5.79 -0.59
C MET A 27 11.70 5.46 0.87
N ILE A 28 12.33 4.41 1.39
CA ILE A 28 12.25 4.08 2.81
C ILE A 28 13.07 5.09 3.61
N SER A 29 12.39 5.87 4.45
CA SER A 29 13.01 6.88 5.32
C SER A 29 13.19 6.40 6.76
N ALA A 30 12.43 5.39 7.19
CA ALA A 30 12.58 4.78 8.52
C ALA A 30 12.20 3.30 8.50
N VAL A 31 12.85 2.49 9.33
CA VAL A 31 12.53 1.08 9.57
C VAL A 31 12.56 0.84 11.08
N SER A 32 11.48 0.31 11.62
CA SER A 32 11.34 -0.06 13.03
C SER A 32 11.02 -1.55 13.12
N GLU A 33 11.98 -2.35 13.58
CA GLU A 33 11.78 -3.80 13.76
C GLU A 33 10.92 -4.11 14.98
N ALA A 34 11.01 -3.29 16.04
CA ALA A 34 10.24 -3.47 17.28
C ALA A 34 8.73 -3.38 17.04
N THR A 35 8.29 -2.45 16.19
CA THR A 35 6.87 -2.26 15.83
C THR A 35 6.52 -2.83 14.46
N ARG A 36 7.50 -3.46 13.78
CA ARG A 36 7.38 -3.96 12.40
C ARG A 36 6.79 -2.91 11.44
N THR A 37 7.29 -1.70 11.51
CA THR A 37 6.79 -0.56 10.73
C THR A 37 7.89 -0.03 9.82
N ILE A 38 7.56 0.24 8.57
CA ILE A 38 8.43 0.96 7.64
C ILE A 38 7.78 2.29 7.28
N THR A 39 8.58 3.33 7.11
CA THR A 39 8.12 4.62 6.61
C THR A 39 8.62 4.78 5.20
N VAL A 40 7.69 4.87 4.25
CA VAL A 40 7.98 5.06 2.83
C VAL A 40 7.43 6.43 2.44
N ASP A 41 8.31 7.34 2.02
CA ASP A 41 7.93 8.70 1.61
C ASP A 41 7.02 9.44 2.62
N GLY A 42 7.31 9.27 3.92
CA GLY A 42 6.53 9.85 5.02
C GLY A 42 5.30 9.05 5.46
N VAL A 43 4.93 7.98 4.76
CA VAL A 43 3.80 7.11 5.13
C VAL A 43 4.28 5.91 5.93
N ALA A 44 3.81 5.78 7.17
CA ALA A 44 4.06 4.61 8.01
C ALA A 44 3.18 3.43 7.56
N ILE A 45 3.80 2.28 7.34
CA ILE A 45 3.16 1.03 6.89
C ILE A 45 3.62 -0.12 7.80
N VAL A 46 2.66 -0.84 8.35
CA VAL A 46 2.90 -2.04 9.16
C VAL A 46 3.18 -3.23 8.25
N VAL A 47 4.30 -3.90 8.50
CA VAL A 47 4.74 -5.08 7.76
C VAL A 47 4.21 -6.34 8.46
N PRO A 48 3.39 -7.17 7.77
CA PRO A 48 2.83 -8.37 8.36
C PRO A 48 3.92 -9.40 8.74
N PRO A 49 3.65 -10.31 9.68
CA PRO A 49 4.64 -11.26 10.23
C PRO A 49 5.21 -12.27 9.21
N GLY A 50 4.68 -12.35 7.99
CA GLY A 50 5.20 -13.23 6.92
C GLY A 50 6.28 -12.61 6.02
N ILE A 51 6.60 -11.32 6.20
CA ILE A 51 7.63 -10.62 5.43
C ILE A 51 8.83 -10.34 6.35
N SER A 52 10.03 -10.64 5.88
CA SER A 52 11.26 -10.38 6.63
C SER A 52 11.54 -8.87 6.67
N MET A 53 11.78 -8.31 7.86
CA MET A 53 12.12 -6.88 7.98
C MET A 53 13.47 -6.56 7.34
N ASN A 54 14.38 -7.53 7.27
CA ASN A 54 15.70 -7.40 6.65
C ASN A 54 15.65 -7.13 5.14
N THR A 55 14.51 -7.28 4.47
CA THR A 55 14.38 -6.92 3.04
C THR A 55 14.22 -5.42 2.82
N PHE A 56 13.97 -4.65 3.90
CA PHE A 56 13.76 -3.21 3.86
C PHE A 56 14.98 -2.50 4.41
N ALA A 57 15.61 -1.67 3.59
CA ALA A 57 16.75 -0.86 3.98
C ALA A 57 16.43 0.63 3.82
N LEU A 58 16.99 1.46 4.70
CA LEU A 58 16.89 2.92 4.57
C LEU A 58 17.50 3.38 3.24
N GLY A 59 16.85 4.33 2.58
CA GLY A 59 17.27 4.83 1.26
C GLY A 59 16.89 3.93 0.08
N GLN A 60 16.32 2.75 0.33
CA GLN A 60 15.85 1.86 -0.73
C GLN A 60 14.57 2.43 -1.35
N ASN A 61 14.48 2.41 -2.68
CA ASN A 61 13.26 2.74 -3.39
C ASN A 61 12.40 1.47 -3.55
N VAL A 62 11.17 1.51 -3.07
CA VAL A 62 10.26 0.35 -3.04
C VAL A 62 8.89 0.70 -3.59
N SER A 63 8.22 -0.31 -4.13
CA SER A 63 6.80 -0.25 -4.49
C SER A 63 6.06 -1.17 -3.53
N VAL A 64 5.23 -0.59 -2.67
CA VAL A 64 4.49 -1.29 -1.62
C VAL A 64 3.00 -1.08 -1.84
N THR A 65 2.27 -2.16 -2.02
CA THR A 65 0.81 -2.14 -1.91
C THR A 65 0.45 -2.26 -0.44
N TYR A 66 -0.41 -1.39 0.06
CA TYR A 66 -0.90 -1.44 1.44
C TYR A 66 -2.42 -1.26 1.47
N THR A 67 -3.04 -1.79 2.51
CA THR A 67 -4.46 -1.61 2.79
C THR A 67 -4.61 -0.81 4.07
N THR A 68 -5.49 0.19 4.06
CA THR A 68 -5.81 0.94 5.27
C THR A 68 -7.04 0.35 5.94
N ALA A 69 -6.91 -0.06 7.20
CA ALA A 69 -8.01 -0.51 8.04
C ALA A 69 -7.95 0.21 9.38
N ASN A 70 -9.05 0.85 9.80
CA ASN A 70 -9.13 1.62 11.04
C ASN A 70 -8.03 2.68 11.20
N GLY A 71 -7.59 3.31 10.10
CA GLY A 71 -6.50 4.29 10.11
C GLY A 71 -5.08 3.71 10.19
N VAL A 72 -4.95 2.38 10.18
CA VAL A 72 -3.66 1.68 10.15
C VAL A 72 -3.38 1.19 8.74
N ASN A 73 -2.25 1.60 8.18
CA ASN A 73 -1.76 1.10 6.89
C ASN A 73 -1.01 -0.20 7.11
N THR A 74 -1.49 -1.29 6.53
CA THR A 74 -0.84 -2.59 6.59
C THR A 74 -0.43 -3.01 5.19
N MET A 75 0.83 -3.41 5.01
CA MET A 75 1.32 -3.91 3.73
C MET A 75 0.47 -5.12 3.29
N ALA A 76 -0.01 -5.09 2.05
CA ALA A 76 -0.72 -6.20 1.47
C ALA A 76 0.22 -7.41 1.45
N PRO A 77 -0.26 -8.62 1.80
CA PRO A 77 0.56 -9.80 1.68
C PRO A 77 1.03 -9.91 0.22
N VAL A 78 2.33 -10.05 0.01
CA VAL A 78 2.86 -10.54 -1.27
C VAL A 78 2.43 -12.00 -1.38
N THR A 79 1.18 -12.23 -1.77
CA THR A 79 0.77 -13.50 -2.36
C THR A 79 1.67 -13.68 -3.56
N LYS A 80 2.66 -14.58 -3.46
CA LYS A 80 3.30 -15.11 -4.67
C LYS A 80 2.15 -15.50 -5.59
N ALA A 81 2.10 -14.92 -6.78
CA ALA A 81 1.20 -15.39 -7.82
C ALA A 81 1.45 -16.91 -7.94
N ALA A 82 0.44 -17.71 -7.56
CA ALA A 82 0.52 -19.15 -7.73
C ALA A 82 0.79 -19.40 -9.22
N LYS A 83 1.90 -20.06 -9.50
CA LYS A 83 2.37 -20.39 -10.85
C LYS A 83 1.62 -21.60 -11.39
#